data_AF-A0A151WJH0-F1
#
_entry.id   AF-A0A151WJH0-F1
#
_cell.length_a   1.000
_cell.length_b   1.000
_cell.length_c   1.000
_cell.angle_alpha   90.00
_cell.angle_beta   90.00
_cell.angle_gamma   90.00
#
_symmetry.space_group_name_H-M   'P 1'
#
loop_
_entity.id
_entity.type
_entity.pdbx_description
1 polymer ?
#
loop_
_entity_poly.entity_id
_entity_poly.type
_entity_poly.pdbx_seq_one_letter_code
_entity_poly.pdbx_strand_id
1 'polypeptide(L)'
;MTQELSGVTIVIFIAAGVLTILLLFIFAKRQIMRFALRSRRGPHIPIGHDAKKSLKKEIERRIEVIPRIQYEPQLISDSRYILTPGGQAPPHYYRLKAVDDVKTLEAEITRYDNCLKRHPSENLRAYLLTTLATPLNGSGQRLIHQFCDLYEHARHDPTEFGDEEYQVYTRLFLKLMDAARLLKSYPSSRKSSPSRTPIKKNVETKRNILEPRMRPPEEQILTGSRPNTLTVMTLDNSETSV
;
A
#
# COMPACT_ATOMS: atom_id res chain seq x y z
N MET A 1 -54.47 45.75 43.42
CA MET A 1 -54.87 45.79 42.00
C MET A 1 -54.82 44.37 41.45
N THR A 2 -55.93 43.64 41.55
CA THR A 2 -56.09 42.27 41.05
C THR A 2 -56.72 42.36 39.67
N GLN A 3 -55.91 42.30 38.61
CA GLN A 3 -56.42 42.26 37.25
C GLN A 3 -57.09 40.91 37.02
N GLU A 4 -58.40 40.92 36.73
CA GLU A 4 -59.10 39.75 36.23
C GLU A 4 -58.57 39.44 34.83
N LEU A 5 -57.78 38.38 34.72
CA LEU A 5 -57.23 37.93 33.46
C LEU A 5 -58.40 37.41 32.60
N SER A 6 -58.74 38.15 31.53
CA SER A 6 -59.70 37.72 30.51
C SER A 6 -59.37 36.31 30.02
N GLY A 7 -60.38 35.45 29.83
CA GLY A 7 -60.20 34.06 29.41
C GLY A 7 -59.35 33.89 28.15
N VAL A 8 -59.36 34.89 27.24
CA VAL A 8 -58.50 34.93 26.05
C VAL A 8 -57.02 35.00 26.43
N THR A 9 -56.67 35.81 27.42
CA THR A 9 -55.31 35.95 27.93
C THR A 9 -54.81 34.61 28.51
N ILE A 10 -55.69 33.89 29.22
CA ILE A 10 -55.38 32.56 29.77
C ILE A 10 -55.09 31.55 28.65
N VAL A 11 -55.91 31.54 27.58
CA VAL A 11 -55.71 30.65 26.43
C VAL A 11 -54.39 30.94 25.70
N ILE A 12 -54.03 32.22 25.52
CA ILE A 12 -52.75 32.61 24.90
C ILE A 12 -51.56 32.12 25.74
N PHE A 13 -51.63 32.24 27.07
CA PHE A 13 -50.57 31.72 27.96
C PHE A 13 -50.42 30.19 27.88
N ILE A 14 -51.54 29.46 27.82
CA ILE A 14 -51.50 28.00 27.66
C ILE A 14 -50.90 27.61 26.31
N ALA A 15 -51.33 28.27 25.23
CA ALA A 15 -50.80 28.00 23.89
C ALA A 15 -49.30 28.31 23.79
N ALA A 16 -48.85 29.44 24.33
CA ALA A 16 -47.43 29.81 24.39
C ALA A 16 -46.63 28.85 25.29
N GLY A 17 -47.19 28.43 26.42
CA GLY A 17 -46.60 27.44 27.32
C GLY A 17 -46.39 26.08 26.64
N VAL A 18 -47.42 25.57 25.96
CA VAL A 18 -47.31 24.31 25.22
C VAL A 18 -46.32 24.44 24.05
N LEU A 19 -46.34 25.54 23.32
CA LEU A 19 -45.41 25.80 22.22
C LEU A 19 -43.95 25.87 22.70
N THR A 20 -43.68 26.59 23.79
CA THR A 20 -42.33 26.72 24.38
C THR A 20 -41.83 25.39 24.89
N ILE A 21 -42.66 24.60 25.56
CA ILE A 21 -42.32 23.24 26.01
C ILE A 21 -41.98 22.35 24.79
N LEU A 22 -42.82 22.36 23.75
CA LEU A 22 -42.57 21.58 22.51
C LEU A 22 -41.24 21.98 21.85
N LEU A 23 -40.96 23.27 21.74
CA LEU A 23 -39.70 23.76 21.18
C LEU A 23 -38.50 23.31 22.02
N LEU A 24 -38.59 23.40 23.34
CA LEU A 24 -37.53 22.96 24.25
C LEU A 24 -37.25 21.46 24.07
N PHE A 25 -38.29 20.62 23.97
CA PHE A 25 -38.14 19.19 23.70
C PHE A 25 -37.47 18.90 22.36
N ILE A 26 -37.84 19.61 21.28
CA ILE A 26 -37.24 19.44 19.96
C ILE A 26 -35.77 19.85 19.98
N PHE A 27 -35.45 20.99 20.61
CA PHE A 27 -34.07 21.46 20.74
C PHE A 27 -33.23 20.54 21.59
N ALA A 28 -33.73 20.08 22.74
CA ALA A 28 -33.05 19.12 23.60
C ALA A 28 -32.75 17.81 22.85
N LYS A 29 -33.77 17.21 22.20
CA LYS A 29 -33.59 15.98 21.39
C LYS A 29 -32.56 16.18 20.28
N ARG A 30 -32.63 17.32 19.57
CA ARG A 30 -31.70 17.64 18.48
C ARG A 30 -30.27 17.89 18.98
N GLN A 31 -30.11 18.55 20.12
CA GLN A 31 -28.80 18.81 20.72
C GLN A 31 -28.16 17.54 21.30
N ILE A 32 -28.92 16.71 22.00
CA ILE A 32 -28.45 15.41 22.51
C ILE A 32 -28.03 14.52 21.34
N MET A 33 -28.82 14.45 20.27
CA MET A 33 -28.48 13.66 19.08
C MET A 33 -27.19 14.16 18.42
N ARG A 34 -27.02 15.49 18.28
CA ARG A 34 -25.82 16.09 17.70
C ARG A 34 -24.58 15.83 18.56
N PHE A 35 -24.73 15.90 19.88
CA PHE A 35 -23.65 15.65 20.83
C PHE A 35 -23.26 14.17 20.84
N ALA A 36 -24.24 13.25 20.83
CA ALA A 36 -24.01 11.81 20.76
C ALA A 36 -23.35 11.36 19.44
N LEU A 37 -23.68 12.00 18.32
CA LEU A 37 -23.05 11.72 17.02
C LEU A 37 -21.62 12.28 16.92
N ARG A 38 -21.31 13.37 17.62
CA ARG A 38 -19.98 13.98 17.64
C ARG A 38 -19.06 13.33 18.66
N SER A 39 -19.57 12.84 19.79
CA SER A 39 -18.79 12.15 20.83
C SER A 39 -18.33 10.74 20.43
N ARG A 40 -19.06 10.07 19.53
CA ARG A 40 -18.71 8.72 19.03
C ARG A 40 -17.52 8.71 18.06
N ARG A 41 -17.06 9.86 17.59
CA ARG A 41 -15.93 9.96 16.66
C ARG A 41 -14.61 10.05 17.42
N GLY A 42 -14.16 8.92 17.97
CA GLY A 42 -12.81 8.79 18.52
C GLY A 42 -11.72 8.80 17.43
N PRO A 43 -10.45 8.96 17.80
CA PRO A 43 -9.34 9.00 16.84
C PRO A 43 -9.13 7.68 16.06
N HIS A 44 -9.66 6.56 16.55
CA HIS A 44 -9.56 5.24 15.91
C HIS A 44 -10.94 4.71 15.46
N ILE A 45 -11.60 5.43 14.57
CA ILE A 45 -12.79 4.90 13.89
C ILE A 45 -12.33 3.95 12.78
N PRO A 46 -12.91 2.74 12.67
CA PRO A 46 -12.56 1.83 11.59
C PRO A 46 -12.92 2.43 10.24
N ILE A 47 -12.04 2.23 9.26
CA ILE A 47 -12.22 2.76 7.91
C ILE A 47 -13.56 2.28 7.34
N GLY A 48 -14.41 3.21 6.88
CA GLY A 48 -15.74 2.91 6.35
C GLY A 48 -16.84 2.68 7.40
N HIS A 49 -16.67 3.13 8.65
CA HIS A 49 -17.67 2.99 9.74
C HIS A 49 -19.09 3.47 9.36
N ASP A 50 -19.21 4.63 8.72
CA ASP A 50 -20.50 5.22 8.33
C ASP A 50 -20.95 4.77 6.91
N ALA A 51 -20.17 3.91 6.24
CA ALA A 51 -20.47 3.44 4.90
C ALA A 51 -21.46 2.25 4.89
N LYS A 52 -22.19 2.08 3.79
CA LYS A 52 -23.00 0.88 3.55
C LYS A 52 -22.12 -0.37 3.63
N LYS A 53 -22.63 -1.48 4.18
CA LYS A 53 -21.87 -2.74 4.39
C LYS A 53 -21.14 -3.22 3.13
N SER A 54 -21.75 -3.09 1.95
CA SER A 54 -21.12 -3.44 0.66
C SER A 54 -19.92 -2.56 0.33
N LEU A 55 -20.04 -1.24 0.55
CA LEU A 55 -18.95 -0.29 0.32
C LEU A 55 -17.82 -0.47 1.35
N LYS A 56 -18.15 -0.69 2.62
CA LYS A 56 -17.16 -1.01 3.66
C LYS A 56 -16.34 -2.25 3.27
N LYS A 57 -16.99 -3.33 2.85
CA LYS A 57 -16.31 -4.55 2.38
C LYS A 57 -15.40 -4.29 1.17
N GLU A 58 -15.84 -3.46 0.22
CA GLU A 58 -15.01 -3.13 -0.94
C GLU A 58 -13.79 -2.27 -0.56
N ILE A 59 -13.96 -1.34 0.39
CA ILE A 59 -12.85 -0.56 0.94
C ILE A 59 -11.84 -1.47 1.63
N GLU A 60 -12.30 -2.34 2.53
CA GLU A 60 -11.46 -3.33 3.22
C GLU A 60 -10.72 -4.23 2.22
N ARG A 61 -11.42 -4.75 1.20
CA ARG A 61 -10.82 -5.57 0.13
C ARG A 61 -9.72 -4.83 -0.62
N ARG A 62 -9.92 -3.55 -0.94
CA ARG A 62 -8.89 -2.74 -1.64
C ARG A 62 -7.70 -2.44 -0.74
N ILE A 63 -7.94 -2.17 0.53
CA ILE A 63 -6.87 -1.94 1.51
C ILE A 63 -6.05 -3.22 1.72
N GLU A 64 -6.69 -4.39 1.74
CA GLU A 64 -6.03 -5.69 1.86
C GLU A 64 -5.08 -5.98 0.67
N VAL A 65 -5.32 -5.36 -0.49
CA VAL A 65 -4.42 -5.48 -1.64
C VAL A 65 -3.19 -4.57 -1.50
N ILE A 66 -3.25 -3.48 -0.73
CA ILE A 66 -2.15 -2.50 -0.62
C ILE A 66 -0.82 -3.15 -0.22
N PRO A 67 -0.74 -4.03 0.81
CA PRO A 67 0.51 -4.70 1.17
C PRO A 67 1.10 -5.59 0.07
N ARG A 68 0.30 -5.94 -0.96
CA ARG A 68 0.72 -6.76 -2.10
C ARG A 68 1.21 -5.93 -3.29
N ILE A 69 0.95 -4.61 -3.30
CA ILE A 69 1.42 -3.73 -4.36
C ILE A 69 2.93 -3.57 -4.21
N GLN A 70 3.69 -4.07 -5.18
CA GLN A 70 5.14 -3.95 -5.25
C GLN A 70 5.50 -3.19 -6.53
N TYR A 71 6.10 -2.02 -6.38
CA TYR A 71 6.75 -1.32 -7.48
C TYR A 71 8.06 -0.74 -6.98
N GLU A 72 9.16 -1.29 -7.47
CA GLU A 72 10.48 -0.74 -7.24
C GLU A 72 11.03 -0.21 -8.57
N PRO A 73 11.23 1.10 -8.72
CA PRO A 73 11.75 1.67 -9.96
C PRO A 73 13.20 1.22 -10.17
N GLN A 74 13.61 0.98 -11.42
CA GLN A 74 15.01 0.79 -11.78
C GLN A 74 15.77 2.11 -11.54
N LEU A 75 16.88 2.06 -10.82
CA LEU A 75 17.62 3.26 -10.41
C LEU A 75 18.56 3.75 -11.51
N ILE A 76 19.23 2.82 -12.20
CA ILE A 76 20.14 3.09 -13.31
C ILE A 76 19.43 2.71 -14.61
N SER A 77 18.91 3.71 -15.32
CA SER A 77 18.29 3.49 -16.64
C SER A 77 19.32 3.33 -17.74
N ASP A 78 20.33 4.21 -17.78
CA ASP A 78 21.44 4.13 -18.73
C ASP A 78 22.71 4.68 -18.06
N SER A 79 23.73 3.82 -17.94
CA SER A 79 25.00 4.13 -17.29
C SER A 79 25.72 5.31 -17.94
N ARG A 80 25.42 5.63 -19.21
CA ARG A 80 26.02 6.74 -19.94
C ARG A 80 25.61 8.12 -19.42
N TYR A 81 24.46 8.23 -18.74
CA TYR A 81 24.03 9.49 -18.12
C TYR A 81 24.62 9.72 -16.73
N ILE A 82 25.20 8.68 -16.11
CA ILE A 82 25.76 8.75 -14.76
C ILE A 82 27.29 8.74 -14.79
N LEU A 83 27.89 7.97 -15.72
CA LEU A 83 29.34 8.00 -15.94
C LEU A 83 29.68 8.90 -17.12
N THR A 84 30.38 9.99 -16.84
CA THR A 84 31.08 10.77 -17.86
C THR A 84 32.28 9.96 -18.37
N PRO A 85 32.50 9.84 -19.70
CA PRO A 85 33.67 9.17 -20.24
C PRO A 85 34.97 9.77 -19.67
N GLY A 86 35.80 8.95 -19.01
CA GLY A 86 37.05 9.38 -18.38
C GLY A 86 36.91 10.05 -17.00
N GLY A 87 35.68 10.21 -16.49
CA GLY A 87 35.40 10.70 -15.14
C GLY A 87 35.36 9.58 -14.10
N GLN A 88 35.58 9.93 -12.83
CA GLN A 88 35.34 8.99 -11.72
C GLN A 88 33.83 8.74 -11.53
N ALA A 89 33.48 7.51 -11.15
CA ALA A 89 32.10 7.17 -10.84
C ALA A 89 31.58 8.03 -9.67
N PRO A 90 30.34 8.57 -9.75
CA PRO A 90 29.76 9.31 -8.65
C PRO A 90 29.71 8.48 -7.35
N PRO A 91 29.78 9.11 -6.16
CA PRO A 91 29.89 8.38 -4.87
C PRO A 91 28.81 7.34 -4.60
N HIS A 92 27.61 7.50 -5.18
CA HIS A 92 26.49 6.58 -4.97
C HIS A 92 26.34 5.54 -6.09
N TYR A 93 27.12 5.63 -7.17
CA TYR A 93 26.92 4.79 -8.36
C TYR A 93 26.87 3.29 -8.05
N TYR A 94 27.83 2.81 -7.26
CA TYR A 94 27.90 1.39 -6.89
C TYR A 94 26.77 0.95 -5.95
N ARG A 95 26.26 1.86 -5.12
CA ARG A 95 25.06 1.61 -4.30
C ARG A 95 23.83 1.40 -5.17
N LEU A 96 23.60 2.30 -6.13
CA LEU A 96 22.48 2.19 -7.06
C LEU A 96 22.58 0.87 -7.84
N LYS A 97 23.78 0.51 -8.30
CA LYS A 97 24.03 -0.71 -9.06
C LYS A 97 23.74 -1.98 -8.24
N ALA A 98 24.23 -2.06 -7.01
CA ALA A 98 23.94 -3.18 -6.11
C ALA A 98 22.43 -3.34 -5.82
N VAL A 99 21.69 -2.23 -5.77
CA VAL A 99 20.22 -2.26 -5.60
C VAL A 99 19.49 -2.80 -6.83
N ASP A 100 19.92 -2.43 -8.02
CA ASP A 100 19.34 -2.95 -9.26
C ASP A 100 19.77 -4.40 -9.56
N ASP A 101 20.97 -4.81 -9.14
CA ASP A 101 21.46 -6.19 -9.26
C ASP A 101 20.54 -7.17 -8.50
N VAL A 102 20.08 -6.84 -7.29
CA VAL A 102 19.12 -7.69 -6.54
C VAL A 102 17.80 -7.88 -7.30
N LYS A 103 17.28 -6.83 -7.96
CA LYS A 103 16.07 -6.96 -8.78
C LYS A 103 16.29 -7.91 -9.95
N THR A 104 17.48 -7.85 -10.54
CA THR A 104 17.88 -8.75 -11.63
C THR A 104 17.96 -10.21 -11.14
N LEU A 105 18.51 -10.45 -9.94
CA LEU A 105 18.53 -11.77 -9.31
C LEU A 105 17.12 -12.30 -9.04
N GLU A 106 16.25 -11.50 -8.43
CA GLU A 106 14.86 -11.87 -8.13
C GLU A 106 14.07 -12.17 -9.41
N ALA A 107 14.25 -11.36 -10.46
CA ALA A 107 13.62 -11.56 -11.75
C ALA A 107 14.06 -12.88 -12.39
N GLU A 108 15.35 -13.22 -12.32
CA GLU A 108 15.86 -14.49 -12.85
C GLU A 108 15.37 -15.69 -12.03
N ILE A 109 15.29 -15.61 -10.70
CA ILE A 109 14.69 -16.69 -9.88
C ILE A 109 13.21 -16.88 -10.26
N THR A 110 12.46 -15.79 -10.34
CA THR A 110 11.01 -15.80 -10.67
C THR A 110 10.77 -16.30 -12.10
N ARG A 111 11.72 -16.09 -13.01
CA ARG A 111 11.66 -16.57 -14.39
C ARG A 111 11.62 -18.10 -14.47
N TYR A 112 12.26 -18.81 -13.54
CA TYR A 112 12.24 -20.28 -13.51
C TYR A 112 11.01 -20.83 -12.78
N ASP A 113 10.61 -20.22 -11.66
CA ASP A 113 9.39 -20.59 -10.94
C ASP A 113 8.70 -19.33 -10.37
N ASN A 114 7.52 -19.03 -10.91
CA ASN A 114 6.72 -17.87 -10.48
C ASN A 114 6.22 -18.00 -9.03
N CYS A 115 6.21 -19.20 -8.44
CA CYS A 115 5.92 -19.41 -7.03
C CYS A 115 7.07 -18.97 -6.11
N LEU A 116 8.27 -18.76 -6.64
CA LEU A 116 9.43 -18.26 -5.90
C LEU A 116 9.54 -16.73 -5.96
N LYS A 117 8.46 -16.01 -6.28
CA LYS A 117 8.45 -14.55 -6.17
C LYS A 117 8.49 -14.13 -4.69
N ARG A 118 9.45 -13.28 -4.31
CA ARG A 118 9.58 -12.75 -2.94
C ARG A 118 8.36 -11.93 -2.54
N HIS A 119 7.86 -12.11 -1.33
CA HIS A 119 6.76 -11.30 -0.79
C HIS A 119 7.28 -9.91 -0.32
N PRO A 120 6.51 -8.80 -0.41
CA PRO A 120 6.98 -7.47 -0.02
C PRO A 120 7.46 -7.35 1.44
N SER A 121 6.85 -8.12 2.35
CA SER A 121 7.24 -8.16 3.76
C SER A 121 8.36 -9.16 4.07
N GLU A 122 8.86 -9.88 3.07
CA GLU A 122 9.85 -10.93 3.24
C GLU A 122 11.27 -10.36 3.13
N ASN A 123 12.11 -10.73 4.09
CA ASN A 123 13.52 -10.36 4.12
C ASN A 123 14.27 -11.08 2.97
N LEU A 124 15.08 -10.33 2.20
CA LEU A 124 15.94 -10.84 1.14
C LEU A 124 16.78 -12.05 1.60
N ARG A 125 17.35 -11.99 2.80
CA ARG A 125 18.19 -13.07 3.33
C ARG A 125 17.40 -14.36 3.52
N ALA A 126 16.23 -14.28 4.14
CA ALA A 126 15.36 -15.43 4.36
C ALA A 126 14.85 -16.00 3.02
N TYR A 127 14.50 -15.11 2.09
CA TYR A 127 14.10 -15.46 0.74
C TYR A 127 15.20 -16.23 -0.01
N LEU A 128 16.43 -15.74 -0.05
CA LEU A 128 17.53 -16.40 -0.75
C LEU A 128 17.91 -17.73 -0.10
N LEU A 129 17.90 -17.81 1.24
CA LEU A 129 18.15 -19.06 1.96
C LEU A 129 17.10 -20.13 1.65
N THR A 130 15.84 -19.77 1.45
CA THR A 130 14.76 -20.74 1.17
C THR A 130 14.68 -21.12 -0.31
N THR A 131 14.98 -20.19 -1.21
CA THR A 131 14.91 -20.40 -2.66
C THR A 131 16.16 -21.09 -3.21
N LEU A 132 17.35 -20.68 -2.77
CA LEU A 132 18.64 -21.16 -3.28
C LEU A 132 19.31 -22.22 -2.39
N ALA A 133 18.64 -22.71 -1.34
CA ALA A 133 19.18 -23.79 -0.48
C ALA A 133 19.60 -25.02 -1.29
N THR A 134 18.77 -25.47 -2.22
CA THR A 134 19.02 -26.70 -3.00
C THR A 134 20.18 -26.54 -3.98
N PRO A 135 20.25 -25.49 -4.82
CA PRO A 135 21.39 -25.30 -5.72
C PRO A 135 22.74 -25.10 -5.03
N LEU A 136 22.75 -24.61 -3.78
CA LEU A 136 23.97 -24.20 -3.08
C LEU A 136 24.56 -25.24 -2.10
N ASN A 137 23.97 -26.44 -2.02
CA ASN A 137 24.50 -27.62 -1.30
C ASN A 137 25.08 -27.32 0.11
N GLY A 138 24.33 -26.62 0.97
CA GLY A 138 24.69 -26.34 2.37
C GLY A 138 25.80 -25.31 2.58
N SER A 139 26.84 -25.31 1.73
CA SER A 139 27.96 -24.35 1.81
C SER A 139 27.59 -22.92 1.40
N GLY A 140 26.52 -22.73 0.63
CA GLY A 140 26.12 -21.39 0.19
C GLY A 140 25.31 -20.59 1.21
N GLN A 141 25.02 -21.10 2.40
CA GLN A 141 24.47 -20.24 3.47
C GLN A 141 25.41 -19.08 3.78
N ARG A 142 26.70 -19.36 3.99
CA ARG A 142 27.72 -18.33 4.24
C ARG A 142 27.79 -17.33 3.08
N LEU A 143 27.68 -17.82 1.84
CA LEU A 143 27.69 -17.00 0.65
C LEU A 143 26.49 -16.04 0.61
N ILE A 144 25.28 -16.53 0.93
CA ILE A 144 24.07 -15.70 1.02
C ILE A 144 24.20 -14.68 2.15
N HIS A 145 24.70 -15.08 3.33
CA HIS A 145 24.91 -14.16 4.44
C HIS A 145 25.84 -13.02 4.04
N GLN A 146 27.01 -13.33 3.49
CA GLN A 146 27.99 -12.33 3.06
C GLN A 146 27.45 -11.42 1.94
N PHE A 147 26.71 -11.97 0.99
CA PHE A 147 26.04 -11.19 -0.05
C PHE A 147 25.03 -10.21 0.54
N CYS A 148 24.17 -10.68 1.45
CA CYS A 148 23.17 -9.84 2.10
C CYS A 148 23.81 -8.77 3.00
N ASP A 149 24.94 -9.05 3.68
CA ASP A 149 25.66 -8.05 4.47
C ASP A 149 26.17 -6.91 3.59
N LEU A 150 26.80 -7.22 2.46
CA LEU A 150 27.26 -6.21 1.49
C LEU A 150 26.09 -5.45 0.85
N TYR A 151 24.95 -6.10 0.65
CA TYR A 151 23.74 -5.44 0.16
C TYR A 151 23.14 -4.48 1.19
N GLU A 152 23.08 -4.88 2.46
CA GLU A 152 22.63 -4.03 3.56
C GLU A 152 23.58 -2.83 3.73
N HIS A 153 24.90 -3.06 3.58
CA HIS A 153 25.90 -1.99 3.51
C HIS A 153 25.58 -0.97 2.41
N ALA A 154 25.34 -1.45 1.19
CA ALA A 154 25.05 -0.58 0.04
C ALA A 154 23.75 0.25 0.22
N ARG A 155 22.75 -0.27 0.93
CA ARG A 155 21.44 0.40 1.10
C ARG A 155 21.36 1.33 2.29
N HIS A 156 21.91 0.92 3.42
CA HIS A 156 21.53 1.46 4.73
C HIS A 156 22.72 1.97 5.52
N ASP A 157 23.94 1.50 5.22
CA ASP A 157 25.11 1.91 5.98
C ASP A 157 25.53 3.34 5.60
N PRO A 158 25.91 4.18 6.57
CA PRO A 158 26.41 5.53 6.29
C PRO A 158 27.80 5.56 5.64
N THR A 159 28.61 4.50 5.79
CA THR A 159 29.98 4.43 5.25
C THR A 159 30.00 4.27 3.73
N GLU A 160 31.08 4.74 3.10
CA GLU A 160 31.22 4.65 1.65
C GLU A 160 31.12 3.20 1.15
N PHE A 161 30.52 3.02 -0.01
CA PHE A 161 30.44 1.75 -0.71
C PHE A 161 30.96 1.98 -2.13
N GLY A 162 32.26 1.71 -2.30
CA GLY A 162 33.03 2.04 -3.48
C GLY A 162 33.14 0.86 -4.45
N ASP A 163 34.12 0.95 -5.34
CA ASP A 163 34.37 -0.08 -6.34
C ASP A 163 34.86 -1.38 -5.69
N GLU A 164 35.72 -1.30 -4.67
CA GLU A 164 36.29 -2.47 -4.00
C GLU A 164 35.19 -3.34 -3.35
N GLU A 165 34.30 -2.74 -2.56
CA GLU A 165 33.17 -3.44 -1.96
C GLU A 165 32.22 -3.98 -3.04
N TYR A 166 32.00 -3.20 -4.10
CA TYR A 166 31.15 -3.59 -5.21
C TYR A 166 31.74 -4.76 -6.02
N GLN A 167 33.05 -4.85 -6.20
CA GLN A 167 33.69 -5.98 -6.87
C GLN A 167 33.52 -7.26 -6.05
N VAL A 168 33.69 -7.20 -4.72
CA VAL A 168 33.41 -8.34 -3.84
C VAL A 168 31.94 -8.74 -3.91
N TYR A 169 31.03 -7.77 -3.83
CA TYR A 169 29.60 -7.96 -3.99
C TYR A 169 29.26 -8.64 -5.32
N THR A 170 29.79 -8.13 -6.44
CA THR A 170 29.54 -8.64 -7.80
C THR A 170 29.98 -10.09 -7.95
N ARG A 171 31.11 -10.47 -7.35
CA ARG A 171 31.57 -11.88 -7.37
C ARG A 171 30.61 -12.82 -6.64
N LEU A 172 30.01 -12.37 -5.54
CA LEU A 172 28.99 -13.16 -4.82
C LEU A 172 27.67 -13.18 -5.60
N PHE A 173 27.26 -12.04 -6.14
CA PHE A 173 26.09 -11.89 -7.00
C PHE A 173 26.13 -12.85 -8.19
N LEU A 174 27.24 -12.92 -8.93
CA LEU A 174 27.38 -13.82 -10.07
C LEU A 174 27.26 -15.29 -9.67
N LYS A 175 27.80 -15.69 -8.51
CA LYS A 175 27.63 -17.05 -7.99
C LYS A 175 26.16 -17.36 -7.64
N LEU A 176 25.44 -16.39 -7.07
CA LEU A 176 24.00 -16.53 -6.82
C LEU A 176 23.20 -16.60 -8.12
N MET A 177 23.62 -15.84 -9.13
CA MET A 177 23.00 -15.89 -10.47
C MET A 177 23.17 -17.26 -11.11
N ASP A 178 24.36 -17.85 -11.02
CA ASP A 178 24.59 -19.20 -11.52
C ASP A 178 23.77 -20.25 -10.74
N ALA A 179 23.68 -20.12 -9.41
CA ALA A 179 22.79 -20.95 -8.60
C ALA A 179 21.31 -20.78 -8.98
N ALA A 180 20.86 -19.55 -9.28
CA ALA A 180 19.50 -19.29 -9.74
C ALA A 180 19.23 -19.97 -11.09
N ARG A 181 20.19 -19.95 -12.03
CA ARG A 181 20.09 -20.66 -13.32
C ARG A 181 20.03 -22.18 -13.16
N LEU A 182 20.61 -22.73 -12.09
CA LEU A 182 20.54 -24.15 -11.76
C LEU A 182 19.19 -24.58 -11.17
N LEU A 183 18.26 -23.66 -10.90
CA LEU A 183 16.90 -23.99 -10.44
C LEU A 183 16.06 -24.77 -11.48
N LYS A 184 16.61 -25.07 -12.67
CA LYS A 184 15.93 -25.73 -13.79
C LYS A 184 15.10 -26.94 -13.35
N SER A 185 13.77 -26.77 -13.38
CA SER A 185 12.74 -27.80 -13.38
C SER A 185 12.90 -28.92 -12.35
N TYR A 186 13.03 -28.59 -11.06
CA TYR A 186 12.54 -29.55 -10.06
C TYR A 186 11.01 -29.46 -10.10
N PRO A 187 10.28 -30.48 -10.60
CA PRO A 187 8.83 -30.46 -10.52
C PRO A 187 8.49 -30.32 -9.05
N SER A 188 7.68 -29.30 -8.75
CA SER A 188 7.23 -28.91 -7.41
C SER A 188 6.75 -30.13 -6.59
N SER A 189 7.67 -30.83 -5.92
CA SER A 189 7.34 -31.91 -4.97
C SER A 189 7.02 -31.37 -3.59
N ARG A 190 7.10 -30.05 -3.40
CA ARG A 190 6.71 -29.36 -2.15
C ARG A 190 5.20 -29.35 -1.90
N LYS A 191 4.40 -30.08 -2.70
CA LYS A 191 2.95 -30.27 -2.45
C LYS A 191 2.58 -31.61 -1.79
N SER A 192 3.52 -32.53 -1.56
CA SER A 192 3.20 -33.78 -0.83
C SER A 192 3.64 -33.70 0.63
N SER A 193 2.85 -32.99 1.45
CA SER A 193 2.81 -33.29 2.88
C SER A 193 1.92 -34.53 3.08
N PRO A 194 2.32 -35.56 3.85
CA PRO A 194 1.53 -36.79 4.03
C PRO A 194 0.28 -36.59 4.91
N SER A 195 -0.01 -35.37 5.37
CA SER A 195 -1.09 -35.07 6.32
C SER A 195 -2.19 -34.18 5.74
N ARG A 196 -2.75 -34.53 4.57
CA ARG A 196 -4.01 -33.93 4.10
C ARG A 196 -5.11 -34.98 4.09
N THR A 197 -6.07 -34.82 5.01
CA THR A 197 -7.39 -35.45 4.92
C THR A 197 -8.05 -35.06 3.59
N PRO A 198 -8.79 -35.98 2.94
CA PRO A 198 -9.36 -35.73 1.63
C PRO A 198 -10.51 -34.72 1.73
N ILE A 199 -10.28 -33.50 1.25
CA ILE A 199 -11.37 -32.55 1.00
C ILE A 199 -12.10 -33.00 -0.27
N LYS A 200 -13.34 -33.44 -0.08
CA LYS A 200 -14.30 -33.78 -1.12
C LYS A 200 -14.44 -32.58 -2.07
N LYS A 201 -14.04 -32.73 -3.33
CA LYS A 201 -14.28 -31.73 -4.39
C LYS A 201 -15.79 -31.55 -4.55
N ASN A 202 -16.33 -30.42 -4.11
CA ASN A 202 -17.67 -30.01 -4.48
C ASN A 202 -17.59 -29.33 -5.86
N VAL A 203 -18.33 -29.86 -6.81
CA VAL A 203 -18.44 -29.39 -8.17
C VAL A 203 -19.41 -28.21 -8.16
N GLU A 204 -18.90 -26.98 -8.18
CA GLU A 204 -19.69 -25.81 -8.57
C GLU A 204 -19.07 -25.17 -9.80
N THR A 205 -19.14 -25.92 -10.91
CA THR A 205 -19.19 -25.31 -12.24
C THR A 205 -20.65 -24.96 -12.53
N LYS A 206 -20.89 -23.72 -12.99
CA LYS A 206 -22.16 -23.15 -13.48
C LYS A 206 -23.01 -22.37 -12.47
N ARG A 207 -22.64 -21.12 -12.19
CA ARG A 207 -23.58 -19.97 -12.10
C ARG A 207 -22.94 -18.68 -12.62
N ASN A 208 -22.58 -18.68 -13.90
CA ASN A 208 -22.60 -17.46 -14.71
C ASN A 208 -23.92 -17.50 -15.47
N ILE A 209 -24.91 -16.69 -15.09
CA ILE A 209 -26.04 -16.21 -15.90
C ILE A 209 -26.80 -15.21 -15.01
N LEU A 210 -27.01 -14.00 -15.57
CA LEU A 210 -27.75 -12.82 -15.05
C LEU A 210 -26.91 -11.77 -14.29
N GLU A 211 -26.09 -11.02 -15.05
CA GLU A 211 -25.88 -9.60 -14.77
C GLU A 211 -26.71 -8.74 -15.74
N PRO A 212 -27.44 -7.72 -15.28
CA PRO A 212 -28.01 -6.69 -16.15
C PRO A 212 -26.90 -5.80 -16.69
N ARG A 213 -26.77 -5.82 -18.02
CA ARG A 213 -25.84 -5.02 -18.81
C ARG A 213 -26.21 -3.52 -18.74
N MET A 214 -25.58 -2.76 -17.85
CA MET A 214 -25.62 -1.29 -17.90
C MET A 214 -24.48 -0.80 -18.79
N ARG A 215 -24.83 -0.34 -20.00
CA ARG A 215 -23.91 0.36 -20.93
C ARG A 215 -23.50 1.71 -20.33
N PRO A 216 -22.21 2.07 -20.32
CA PRO A 216 -21.82 3.47 -20.21
C PRO A 216 -22.01 4.19 -21.57
N PRO A 217 -22.44 5.46 -21.60
CA PRO A 217 -22.46 6.25 -22.83
C PRO A 217 -21.03 6.53 -23.31
N GLU A 218 -20.85 6.40 -24.62
CA GLU A 218 -19.63 6.78 -25.34
C GLU A 218 -19.55 8.31 -25.54
N GLU A 219 -18.30 8.78 -25.61
CA GLU A 219 -17.80 10.03 -26.19
C GLU A 219 -18.00 11.35 -25.44
N GLN A 220 -16.91 11.83 -24.85
CA GLN A 220 -16.35 13.14 -25.22
C GLN A 220 -14.82 13.08 -25.12
N ILE A 221 -14.20 13.04 -26.30
CA ILE A 221 -12.76 13.25 -26.49
C ILE A 221 -12.50 14.74 -26.20
N LEU A 222 -11.82 15.02 -25.09
CA LEU A 222 -11.22 16.33 -24.82
C LEU A 222 -9.72 16.12 -24.62
N THR A 223 -8.98 16.41 -25.69
CA THR A 223 -7.54 16.61 -25.68
C THR A 223 -7.20 17.77 -24.74
N GLY A 224 -6.60 17.49 -23.59
CA GLY A 224 -6.17 18.49 -22.62
C GLY A 224 -4.72 18.26 -22.22
N SER A 225 -3.81 19.01 -22.85
CA SER A 225 -2.41 19.13 -22.46
C SER A 225 -2.29 19.54 -20.98
N ARG A 226 -1.42 18.86 -20.22
CA ARG A 226 -1.04 19.25 -18.85
C ARG A 226 -0.20 20.54 -18.91
N PRO A 227 -0.59 21.64 -18.25
CA PRO A 227 0.33 22.73 -18.00
C PRO A 227 1.17 22.42 -16.75
N ASN A 228 2.47 22.29 -16.94
CA ASN A 228 3.48 22.31 -15.89
C ASN A 228 3.77 23.77 -15.50
N THR A 229 3.05 24.36 -14.54
CA THR A 229 3.57 25.50 -13.75
C THR A 229 2.78 25.63 -12.45
N LEU A 230 3.47 25.50 -11.32
CA LEU A 230 2.95 25.81 -9.99
C LEU A 230 3.18 27.30 -9.75
N THR A 231 2.21 28.14 -10.06
CA THR A 231 2.22 29.57 -9.70
C THR A 231 1.65 29.69 -8.29
N VAL A 232 2.53 29.91 -7.31
CA VAL A 232 2.15 30.27 -5.94
C VAL A 232 1.61 31.70 -5.96
N MET A 233 0.31 31.86 -5.72
CA MET A 233 -0.27 33.18 -5.44
C MET A 233 0.02 33.53 -3.98
N THR A 234 0.87 34.54 -3.79
CA THR A 234 1.02 35.28 -2.54
C THR A 234 -0.27 36.05 -2.27
N LEU A 235 -1.02 35.64 -1.26
CA LEU A 235 -2.12 36.45 -0.74
C LEU A 235 -1.54 37.46 0.24
N ASP A 236 -1.65 38.72 -0.13
CA ASP A 236 -1.26 39.89 0.65
C ASP A 236 -2.02 39.98 1.97
N ASN A 237 -1.27 40.37 3.00
CA ASN A 237 -1.75 40.87 4.27
C ASN A 237 -2.80 41.97 4.06
N SER A 238 -3.94 41.82 4.73
CA SER A 238 -4.73 42.97 5.18
C SER A 238 -5.24 42.70 6.59
N GLU A 239 -4.59 43.35 7.55
CA GLU A 239 -5.09 43.58 8.91
C GLU A 239 -6.41 44.37 8.83
N THR A 240 -7.44 43.98 9.60
CA THR A 240 -8.10 44.84 10.59
C THR A 240 -9.23 44.13 11.37
N SER A 241 -9.05 44.10 12.70
CA SER A 241 -9.99 44.23 13.83
C SER A 241 -11.49 43.89 13.68
N VAL A 242 -12.01 43.00 14.55
CA VAL A 242 -12.64 43.32 15.86
C VAL A 242 -12.44 42.13 16.80
#